data_AF-K2BP09-F1
#
_entry.id   AF-K2BP09-F1
#
_cell.length_a   1.000
_cell.length_b   1.000
_cell.length_c   1.000
_cell.angle_alpha   90.00
_cell.angle_beta   90.00
_cell.angle_gamma   90.00
#
_symmetry.space_group_name_H-M   'P 1'
#
loop_
_entity.id
_entity.type
_entity.pdbx_description
1 polymer ?
#
loop_
_entity_poly.entity_id
_entity_poly.type
_entity_poly.pdbx_seq_one_letter_code
_entity_poly.pdbx_strand_id
1 'polypeptide(L)'
;MILNKKIFFVGFLFLVACASVHQNQESAECNMRLGLAYLTQGEIEHAYRKLQLAVTQAPSDPESLSAMAYYYEYLGENEKARRWYRR
;
A
#
# COMPACT_ATOMS: atom_id res chain seq x y z
N MET A 1 -12.40 -14.55 -45.77
CA MET A 1 -12.34 -13.09 -45.53
C MET A 1 -13.53 -12.74 -44.64
N ILE A 2 -13.31 -12.60 -43.32
CA ILE A 2 -13.57 -11.36 -42.54
C ILE A 2 -15.08 -11.13 -42.36
N LEU A 3 -15.73 -11.09 -41.19
CA LEU A 3 -15.34 -10.91 -39.78
C LEU A 3 -16.65 -10.97 -38.98
N ASN A 4 -16.69 -11.61 -37.82
CA ASN A 4 -17.53 -11.11 -36.72
C ASN A 4 -17.07 -11.69 -35.37
N LYS A 5 -15.89 -11.23 -34.95
CA LYS A 5 -15.25 -11.50 -33.65
C LYS A 5 -15.66 -10.49 -32.57
N LYS A 6 -16.85 -9.87 -32.66
CA LYS A 6 -17.22 -8.72 -31.81
C LYS A 6 -18.21 -9.00 -30.68
N ILE A 7 -18.72 -10.22 -30.55
CA ILE A 7 -19.75 -10.53 -29.53
C ILE A 7 -19.15 -11.13 -28.24
N PHE A 8 -17.85 -11.44 -28.20
CA PHE A 8 -17.24 -12.10 -27.03
C PHE A 8 -16.74 -11.13 -25.93
N PHE A 9 -16.88 -9.81 -26.06
CA PHE A 9 -16.18 -8.86 -25.17
C PHE A 9 -17.08 -7.85 -24.44
N VAL A 10 -18.29 -8.23 -24.03
CA VAL A 10 -19.15 -7.33 -23.21
C VAL A 10 -19.76 -8.04 -21.99
N GLY A 11 -19.24 -9.21 -21.60
CA GLY A 11 -19.92 -10.09 -20.64
C GLY A 11 -19.13 -10.55 -19.42
N PHE A 12 -18.16 -9.79 -18.89
CA PHE A 12 -17.54 -10.13 -17.59
C PHE A 12 -16.77 -8.95 -16.97
N LEU A 13 -17.42 -8.04 -16.24
CA LEU A 13 -16.72 -6.88 -15.65
C LEU A 13 -17.17 -6.48 -14.24
N PHE A 14 -17.71 -7.41 -13.44
CA PHE A 14 -18.16 -7.06 -12.07
C PHE A 14 -17.81 -8.04 -10.94
N LEU A 15 -16.99 -9.08 -11.14
CA LEU A 15 -16.73 -10.09 -10.08
C LEU A 15 -15.28 -10.23 -9.59
N VAL A 16 -14.31 -9.47 -10.10
CA VAL A 16 -12.89 -9.63 -9.70
C VAL A 16 -12.45 -8.59 -8.65
N ALA A 17 -13.38 -7.84 -8.05
CA ALA A 17 -13.02 -6.77 -7.11
C ALA A 17 -12.54 -7.28 -5.73
N CYS A 18 -12.99 -8.46 -5.27
CA CYS A 18 -12.69 -8.90 -3.91
C CYS A 18 -11.30 -9.57 -3.79
N ALA A 19 -10.90 -10.36 -4.79
CA ALA A 19 -9.62 -11.07 -4.78
C ALA A 19 -8.42 -10.10 -4.84
N SER A 20 -8.53 -9.01 -5.61
CA SER A 20 -7.47 -8.00 -5.72
C SER A 20 -7.31 -7.17 -4.43
N VAL A 21 -8.42 -6.85 -3.76
CA VAL A 21 -8.40 -6.14 -2.48
C VAL A 21 -7.70 -6.96 -1.39
N HIS A 22 -8.03 -8.26 -1.30
CA HIS A 22 -7.40 -9.14 -0.31
C HIS A 22 -5.89 -9.29 -0.55
N GLN A 23 -5.49 -9.53 -1.80
CA GLN A 23 -4.08 -9.62 -2.17
C GLN A 23 -3.31 -8.32 -1.91
N ASN A 24 -3.94 -7.16 -2.14
CA ASN A 24 -3.34 -5.87 -1.84
C ASN A 24 -3.16 -5.65 -0.32
N GLN A 25 -4.11 -6.09 0.50
CA GLN A 25 -4.03 -5.98 1.96
C GLN A 25 -2.87 -6.82 2.52
N GLU A 26 -2.75 -8.09 2.10
CA GLU A 26 -1.62 -8.94 2.52
C GLU A 26 -0.27 -8.38 2.05
N SER A 27 -0.22 -7.87 0.83
CA SER A 27 0.99 -7.24 0.29
C SER A 27 1.35 -5.96 1.07
N ALA A 28 0.35 -5.18 1.49
CA ALA A 28 0.54 -3.98 2.28
C ALA A 28 1.10 -4.32 3.67
N GLU A 29 0.52 -5.31 4.36
CA GLU A 29 1.00 -5.77 5.67
C GLU A 29 2.47 -6.24 5.61
N CYS A 30 2.81 -7.04 4.60
CA CYS A 30 4.18 -7.52 4.41
C CYS A 30 5.17 -6.37 4.21
N ASN A 31 4.85 -5.41 3.34
CA ASN A 31 5.69 -4.24 3.12
C ASN A 31 5.77 -3.33 4.35
N MET A 32 4.67 -3.18 5.11
CA MET A 32 4.66 -2.44 6.36
C MET A 32 5.66 -3.04 7.35
N ARG A 33 5.59 -4.35 7.59
CA ARG A 33 6.47 -5.07 8.52
C ARG A 33 7.93 -4.99 8.09
N LEU A 34 8.22 -5.14 6.80
CA LEU A 34 9.58 -4.94 6.27
C LEU A 34 10.07 -3.51 6.50
N GLY A 35 9.21 -2.51 6.27
CA GLY A 35 9.57 -1.11 6.47
C GLY A 35 9.91 -0.79 7.92
N LEU A 36 9.11 -1.28 8.87
CA LEU A 36 9.41 -1.17 10.30
C LEU A 36 10.70 -1.90 10.69
N ALA A 37 10.93 -3.11 10.14
CA ALA A 37 12.16 -3.85 10.38
C ALA A 37 13.41 -3.08 9.88
N TYR A 38 13.35 -2.51 8.68
CA TYR A 38 14.44 -1.66 8.18
C TYR A 38 14.64 -0.41 9.05
N LEU A 39 13.57 0.19 9.56
CA LEU A 39 13.65 1.35 10.45
C LEU A 39 14.39 1.00 11.75
N THR A 40 14.10 -0.16 12.36
CA THR A 40 14.82 -0.64 13.55
C THR A 40 16.31 -0.92 13.30
N GLN A 41 16.68 -1.21 12.05
CA GLN A 41 18.07 -1.40 11.63
C GLN A 41 18.78 -0.09 11.26
N GLY A 42 18.06 1.05 11.30
CA GLY A 42 18.59 2.35 10.87
C GLY A 42 18.67 2.51 9.35
N GLU A 43 18.11 1.58 8.57
CA GLU A 43 18.09 1.65 7.11
C GLU A 43 16.94 2.52 6.61
N ILE A 44 17.06 3.85 6.82
CA ILE A 44 15.99 4.83 6.64
C ILE A 44 15.40 4.81 5.22
N GLU A 45 16.23 4.71 4.19
CA GLU A 45 15.80 4.71 2.79
C GLU A 45 15.03 3.43 2.42
N HIS A 46 15.46 2.26 2.92
CA HIS A 46 14.76 1.00 2.71
C HIS A 46 13.43 1.00 3.46
N ALA A 47 13.42 1.53 4.69
CA ALA A 47 12.21 1.69 5.49
C ALA A 47 11.16 2.53 4.74
N TYR A 48 11.55 3.70 4.24
CA TYR A 48 10.66 4.59 3.49
C TYR A 48 10.04 3.91 2.28
N ARG A 49 10.86 3.26 1.43
CA ARG A 49 10.35 2.59 0.22
C ARG A 49 9.31 1.52 0.52
N LYS A 50 9.53 0.74 1.59
CA LYS A 50 8.62 -0.33 1.99
C LYS A 50 7.32 0.21 2.60
N LEU A 51 7.41 1.18 3.50
CA LEU A 51 6.23 1.83 4.06
C LEU A 51 5.42 2.59 3.01
N GLN A 52 6.09 3.24 2.05
CA GLN A 52 5.44 3.90 0.92
C GLN A 52 4.65 2.89 0.05
N LEU A 53 5.22 1.72 -0.19
CA LEU A 53 4.52 0.67 -0.95
C LEU A 53 3.29 0.16 -0.20
N ALA A 54 3.39 -0.01 1.13
CA ALA A 54 2.25 -0.41 1.96
C ALA A 54 1.07 0.57 1.85
N VAL A 55 1.32 1.87 2.05
CA VAL A 55 0.26 2.90 1.91
C VAL A 55 -0.22 3.09 0.47
N THR A 56 0.54 2.64 -0.53
CA THR A 56 0.08 2.65 -1.93
C THR A 56 -0.85 1.48 -2.22
N GLN A 57 -0.57 0.31 -1.64
CA GLN A 57 -1.36 -0.91 -1.82
C GLN A 57 -2.66 -0.88 -1.02
N ALA A 58 -2.63 -0.32 0.18
CA ALA A 58 -3.79 -0.14 1.03
C ALA A 58 -3.87 1.30 1.58
N PRO A 59 -4.37 2.28 0.78
CA PRO A 59 -4.32 3.70 1.13
C PRO A 59 -5.20 4.13 2.32
N SER A 60 -6.12 3.27 2.75
CA SER A 60 -7.03 3.46 3.87
C SER A 60 -6.73 2.51 5.03
N ASP A 61 -5.64 1.75 4.96
CA ASP A 61 -5.25 0.83 6.02
C ASP A 61 -4.64 1.60 7.20
N PRO A 62 -5.27 1.58 8.39
CA PRO A 62 -4.83 2.37 9.53
C PRO A 62 -3.42 2.00 10.01
N GLU A 63 -3.04 0.73 9.89
CA GLU A 63 -1.73 0.22 10.32
C GLU A 63 -0.63 0.76 9.41
N SER A 64 -0.81 0.67 8.08
CA SER A 64 0.12 1.22 7.10
C SER A 64 0.28 2.74 7.24
N LEU A 65 -0.81 3.47 7.47
CA LEU A 65 -0.79 4.92 7.72
C LEU A 65 -0.04 5.26 9.02
N SER A 66 -0.29 4.51 10.09
CA SER A 66 0.37 4.69 11.39
C SER A 66 1.86 4.35 11.32
N ALA A 67 2.25 3.32 10.56
CA ALA A 67 3.64 2.97 10.36
C ALA A 67 4.41 4.08 9.59
N MET A 68 3.76 4.69 8.59
CA MET A 68 4.33 5.83 7.87
C MET A 68 4.43 7.08 8.75
N ALA A 69 3.46 7.30 9.64
CA ALA A 69 3.52 8.35 10.65
C ALA A 69 4.68 8.13 11.63
N TYR A 70 4.83 6.91 12.16
CA TYR A 70 5.91 6.51 13.05
C TYR A 70 7.29 6.69 12.42
N TYR A 71 7.44 6.39 11.11
CA TYR A 71 8.68 6.69 10.39
C TYR A 71 9.05 8.17 10.44
N TYR A 72 8.10 9.08 10.23
CA TYR A 72 8.38 10.51 10.31
C TYR A 72 8.65 10.96 11.75
N GLU A 73 7.99 10.38 12.75
CA GLU A 73 8.28 10.64 14.16
C GLU A 73 9.70 10.19 14.54
N TYR A 74 10.12 9.02 14.07
CA TYR A 74 11.48 8.50 14.25
C TYR A 74 12.54 9.45 13.69
N LEU A 75 12.24 10.16 12.59
CA LEU A 75 13.11 11.18 12.01
C LEU A 75 12.99 12.57 12.66
N GLY A 76 12.11 12.74 13.66
CA GLY A 76 11.82 14.04 14.29
C GLY A 76 10.95 14.97 13.44
N GLU A 77 10.40 14.48 12.32
CA GLU A 77 9.58 15.21 11.36
C GLU A 77 8.11 15.29 11.83
N ASN A 78 7.91 15.86 13.03
CA ASN A 78 6.65 15.82 13.78
C ASN A 78 5.43 16.34 13.00
N GLU A 79 5.60 17.34 12.14
CA GLU A 79 4.50 17.86 11.30
C GLU A 79 4.07 16.88 10.22
N LYS A 80 5.02 16.13 9.64
CA LYS A 80 4.70 15.08 8.67
C LYS A 80 4.01 13.91 9.37
N ALA A 81 4.54 13.47 10.52
CA ALA A 81 3.93 12.42 11.33
C ALA A 81 2.46 12.75 11.67
N ARG A 82 2.18 13.96 12.17
CA ARG A 82 0.81 14.44 12.44
C ARG A 82 -0.11 14.41 11.24
N ARG A 83 0.38 14.69 10.03
CA ARG A 83 -0.45 14.60 8.82
C ARG A 83 -0.81 13.17 8.49
N TRP A 84 0.12 12.23 8.66
CA TRP A 84 -0.13 10.81 8.43
C TRP A 84 -1.09 10.21 9.46
N TYR A 85 -0.96 10.57 10.75
CA TYR A 85 -1.89 10.12 11.79
C TYR A 85 -3.33 10.62 11.62
N ARG A 86 -3.55 11.70 10.87
CA ARG A 86 -4.88 12.28 10.63
C ARG A 86 -5.52 11.87 9.32
N ARG A 87 -4.77 11.13 8.49
CA ARG A 87 -5.27 10.65 7.21
C ARG A 87 -6.17 9.44 7.43
#